data_AF-A0A2N1J5K0-F1
#
_entry.id   AF-A0A2N1J5K0-F1
#
_cell.length_a   1.000
_cell.length_b   1.000
_cell.length_c   1.000
_cell.angle_alpha   90.00
_cell.angle_beta   90.00
_cell.angle_gamma   90.00
#
_symmetry.space_group_name_H-M   'P 1'
#
loop_
_entity.id
_entity.type
_entity.pdbx_description
1 polymer ?
#
loop_
_entity_poly.entity_id
_entity_poly.type
_entity_poly.pdbx_seq_one_letter_code
_entity_poly.pdbx_strand_id
1 'polypeptide(L)'
;MYKDTNKRSLVKGFSWRVVATTTTIIIVYVFFGRLDLAIAAGALEWVAKIALYWAHERAWFKIKWGRKKIEPFNLWFTGLPLSGKTTIANRVYEELEKLDIPIERLDSKDIRDVIPDIGYTREDRNRHMHRIGHLIKTLQKNSVSTVASFVSPYKESRKAIREMVQNNIVVYVKADIETCKKRDYKGVYEKALKGELENFTGVNDVYEEPQHAEIMIDTDKLSVEEAVKTIVKFVKKKYVK
;
A
#
# COMPACT_ATOMS: atom_id res chain seq x y z
N MET A 1 8.92 3.11 3.49
CA MET A 1 9.51 4.46 3.66
C MET A 1 10.54 4.43 4.78
N TYR A 2 11.85 4.40 4.49
CA TYR A 2 12.87 4.57 5.53
C TYR A 2 12.75 5.95 6.19
N LYS A 3 12.34 5.96 7.46
CA LYS A 3 12.40 7.15 8.31
C LYS A 3 13.79 7.19 8.91
N ASP A 4 14.57 8.23 8.60
CA ASP A 4 15.80 8.47 9.34
C ASP A 4 15.44 8.52 10.83
N THR A 5 16.04 7.63 11.61
CA THR A 5 15.77 7.60 13.04
C THR A 5 16.40 8.82 13.68
N ASN A 6 15.72 9.39 14.69
CA ASN A 6 16.24 10.56 15.41
C ASN A 6 17.68 10.33 15.88
N LYS A 7 18.03 9.10 16.28
CA LYS A 7 19.39 8.70 16.67
C LYS A 7 20.40 8.83 15.52
N ARG A 8 20.08 8.37 14.31
CA ARG A 8 20.99 8.45 13.15
C ARG A 8 21.24 9.89 12.72
N SER A 9 20.19 10.72 12.68
CA SER A 9 20.31 12.15 12.36
C SER A 9 21.12 12.90 13.42
N LEU A 10 20.92 12.58 14.70
CA LEU A 10 21.72 13.14 15.80
C LEU A 10 23.19 12.76 15.70
N VAL A 11 23.53 11.50 15.42
CA VAL A 11 24.92 11.03 15.28
C VAL A 11 25.61 11.63 14.06
N LYS A 12 24.93 11.70 12.90
CA LYS A 12 25.45 12.39 11.71
C LYS A 12 25.68 13.88 11.98
N GLY A 13 24.73 14.54 12.64
CA GLY A 13 24.87 15.95 13.02
C GLY A 13 26.00 16.20 14.01
N PHE A 14 26.17 15.32 15.01
CA PHE A 14 27.22 15.43 16.01
C PHE A 14 28.61 15.21 15.40
N SER A 15 28.80 14.13 14.62
CA SER A 15 30.09 13.82 13.99
C SER A 15 30.60 14.91 13.06
N TRP A 16 29.75 15.46 12.19
CA TRP A 16 30.12 16.58 11.31
C TRP A 16 30.45 17.85 12.11
N ARG A 17 29.73 18.10 13.22
CA ARG A 17 29.93 19.29 14.04
C ARG A 17 31.23 19.26 14.85
N VAL A 18 31.67 18.09 15.33
CA VAL A 18 32.99 17.97 15.99
C VAL A 18 34.09 18.41 15.02
N VAL A 19 34.06 17.91 13.77
CA VAL A 19 35.04 18.28 12.74
C VAL A 19 35.02 19.78 12.44
N ALA A 20 33.84 20.37 12.30
CA ALA A 20 33.69 21.80 12.02
C ALA A 20 34.17 22.69 13.19
N THR A 21 33.79 22.38 14.43
CA THR A 21 34.19 23.16 15.61
C THR A 21 35.70 23.06 15.88
N THR A 22 36.31 21.89 15.70
CA THR A 22 37.76 21.73 15.80
C THR A 22 38.50 22.59 14.77
N THR A 23 37.95 22.70 13.55
CA THR A 23 38.52 23.55 12.50
C THR A 23 38.46 25.03 12.89
N THR A 24 37.32 25.52 13.43
CA THR A 24 37.22 26.92 13.90
C THR A 24 38.20 27.20 15.03
N ILE A 25 38.31 26.30 16.01
CA ILE A 25 39.23 26.47 17.15
C ILE A 25 40.68 26.59 16.64
N ILE A 26 41.10 25.73 15.69
CA ILE A 26 42.44 25.79 15.11
C ILE A 26 42.66 27.13 14.38
N ILE A 27 41.71 27.58 13.55
CA ILE A 27 41.83 28.85 12.81
C ILE A 27 41.94 30.03 13.79
N VAL A 28 41.04 30.13 14.77
CA VAL A 28 41.04 31.24 15.73
C VAL A 28 42.32 31.22 16.57
N TYR A 29 42.82 30.05 16.95
CA TYR A 29 44.07 29.93 17.68
C TYR A 29 45.28 30.39 16.85
N VAL A 30 45.35 30.01 15.58
CA VAL A 30 46.44 30.43 14.67
C VAL A 30 46.49 31.95 14.48
N PHE A 31 45.32 32.62 14.40
CA PHE A 31 45.26 34.07 14.15
C PHE A 31 45.46 34.92 15.41
N PHE A 32 44.98 34.48 16.57
CA PHE A 32 44.96 35.30 17.78
C PHE A 32 45.93 34.82 18.88
N GLY A 33 46.54 33.64 18.73
CA GLY A 33 47.50 33.06 19.70
C GLY A 33 46.88 32.72 21.07
N ARG A 34 45.56 32.85 21.20
CA ARG A 34 44.82 32.82 22.46
C ARG A 34 43.81 31.68 22.46
N LEU A 35 44.13 30.62 23.20
CA LEU A 35 43.33 29.40 23.26
C LEU A 35 41.96 29.62 23.93
N ASP A 36 41.88 30.52 24.91
CA ASP A 36 40.66 30.91 25.60
C ASP A 36 39.64 31.53 24.64
N LEU A 37 40.08 32.47 23.80
CA LEU A 37 39.23 33.09 22.77
C LEU A 37 38.80 32.08 21.70
N ALA A 38 39.71 31.17 21.30
CA ALA A 38 39.41 30.13 20.32
C ALA A 38 38.33 29.14 20.80
N ILE A 39 38.43 28.69 22.05
CA ILE A 39 37.43 27.79 22.66
C ILE A 39 36.09 28.50 22.83
N ALA A 40 36.09 29.75 23.32
CA ALA A 40 34.86 30.52 23.51
C ALA A 40 34.14 30.78 22.18
N ALA A 41 34.89 31.15 21.12
CA ALA A 41 34.34 31.35 19.78
C ALA A 41 33.76 30.05 19.20
N GLY A 42 34.49 28.94 19.31
CA GLY A 42 34.01 27.63 18.86
C GLY A 42 32.74 27.16 19.58
N ALA A 43 32.65 27.40 20.89
CA ALA A 43 31.46 27.06 21.69
C ALA A 43 30.24 27.92 21.34
N LEU A 44 30.40 29.24 21.21
CA LEU A 44 29.33 30.16 20.81
C LEU A 44 28.82 29.83 19.40
N GLU A 45 29.73 29.59 18.46
CA GLU A 45 29.38 29.20 17.10
C GLU A 45 28.61 27.87 17.10
N TRP A 46 29.03 26.92 17.93
CA TRP A 46 28.36 25.63 18.03
C TRP A 46 26.90 25.80 18.47
N VAL A 47 26.66 26.47 19.60
CA VAL A 47 25.30 26.72 20.12
C VAL A 47 24.44 27.46 19.10
N ALA A 48 24.96 28.51 18.47
CA ALA A 48 24.25 29.29 17.47
C ALA A 48 23.86 28.42 16.26
N LYS A 49 24.78 27.59 15.74
CA LYS A 49 24.51 26.67 14.62
C LYS A 49 23.50 25.58 14.97
N ILE A 50 23.48 25.08 16.21
CA ILE A 50 22.43 24.15 16.65
C ILE A 50 21.07 24.83 16.60
N ALA A 51 20.95 26.01 17.20
CA ALA A 51 19.71 26.78 17.25
C ALA A 51 19.21 27.16 15.85
N LEU A 52 20.11 27.65 14.98
CA LEU A 52 19.79 28.00 13.60
C LEU A 52 19.40 26.79 12.76
N TYR A 53 20.10 25.66 12.89
CA TYR A 53 19.72 24.42 12.19
C TYR A 53 18.36 23.91 12.66
N TRP A 54 18.10 23.91 13.97
CA TRP A 54 16.79 23.52 14.50
C TRP A 54 15.68 24.44 13.98
N ALA A 55 15.89 25.75 13.96
CA ALA A 55 14.94 26.72 13.42
C ALA A 55 14.72 26.54 11.91
N HIS A 56 15.80 26.33 11.15
CA HIS A 56 15.77 26.05 9.72
C HIS A 56 15.01 24.75 9.43
N GLU A 57 15.28 23.67 10.16
CA GLU A 57 14.57 22.40 10.01
C GLU A 57 13.07 22.57 10.30
N ARG A 58 12.70 23.29 11.38
CA ARG A 58 11.30 23.59 11.73
C ARG A 58 10.60 24.42 10.64
N ALA A 59 11.31 25.35 10.02
CA ALA A 59 10.81 26.12 8.88
C ALA A 59 10.65 25.23 7.64
N TRP A 60 11.65 24.40 7.33
CA TRP A 60 11.65 23.49 6.19
C TRP A 60 10.59 22.39 6.30
N PHE A 61 10.24 21.95 7.51
CA PHE A 61 9.11 21.05 7.75
C PHE A 61 7.76 21.63 7.27
N LYS A 62 7.61 22.96 7.25
CA LYS A 62 6.41 23.62 6.72
C LYS A 62 6.46 23.77 5.19
N ILE A 63 7.64 23.72 4.60
CA ILE A 63 7.87 23.88 3.16
C ILE A 63 7.65 22.52 2.49
N LYS A 64 6.61 22.44 1.65
CA LYS A 64 6.25 21.21 0.90
C LYS A 64 6.96 21.07 -0.45
N TRP A 65 7.75 22.07 -0.83
CA TRP A 65 8.47 22.13 -2.10
C TRP A 65 9.44 20.94 -2.24
N GLY A 66 9.43 20.28 -3.42
CA GLY A 66 10.29 19.12 -3.72
C GLY A 66 9.75 17.75 -3.25
N ARG A 67 8.66 17.69 -2.47
CA ARG A 67 8.03 16.41 -2.10
C ARG A 67 7.04 15.97 -3.18
N LYS A 68 7.37 14.93 -3.96
CA LYS A 68 6.39 14.25 -4.82
C LYS A 68 5.57 13.27 -4.00
N LYS A 69 4.27 13.56 -3.85
CA LYS A 69 3.32 12.63 -3.27
C LYS A 69 3.01 11.56 -4.31
N ILE A 70 3.23 10.28 -3.97
CA ILE A 70 2.70 9.19 -4.78
C ILE A 70 1.19 9.22 -4.61
N GLU A 71 0.47 9.37 -5.71
CA GLU A 71 -0.98 9.29 -5.66
C GLU A 71 -1.39 7.85 -5.32
N PRO A 72 -2.19 7.66 -4.26
CA PRO A 72 -2.57 6.31 -3.87
C PRO A 72 -3.48 5.70 -4.93
N PHE A 73 -3.43 4.38 -5.04
CA PHE A 73 -4.26 3.60 -5.95
C PHE A 73 -4.88 2.40 -5.23
N ASN A 74 -5.90 1.82 -5.83
CA ASN A 74 -6.51 0.59 -5.34
C ASN A 74 -6.47 -0.48 -6.42
N LEU A 75 -5.75 -1.57 -6.17
CA LEU A 75 -5.80 -2.78 -6.98
C LEU A 75 -6.93 -3.67 -6.46
N TRP A 76 -8.06 -3.68 -7.16
CA TRP A 76 -9.25 -4.42 -6.80
C TRP A 76 -9.34 -5.74 -7.58
N PHE A 77 -8.97 -6.85 -6.95
CA PHE A 77 -9.08 -8.18 -7.52
C PHE A 77 -10.50 -8.73 -7.35
N THR A 78 -11.12 -9.13 -8.46
CA THR A 78 -12.45 -9.77 -8.53
C THR A 78 -12.40 -11.05 -9.37
N GLY A 79 -13.29 -11.99 -9.11
CA GLY A 79 -13.31 -13.31 -9.75
C GLY A 79 -14.02 -14.37 -8.92
N LEU A 80 -14.35 -15.50 -9.53
CA LEU A 80 -14.99 -16.65 -8.87
C LEU A 80 -14.20 -17.16 -7.65
N PRO A 81 -14.84 -17.74 -6.62
CA PRO A 81 -14.12 -18.47 -5.58
C PRO A 81 -13.07 -19.43 -6.19
N LEU A 82 -11.90 -19.56 -5.56
CA LEU A 82 -10.80 -20.39 -6.06
C LEU A 82 -10.24 -20.06 -7.47
N SER A 83 -10.58 -18.91 -8.05
CA SER A 83 -9.97 -18.44 -9.31
C SER A 83 -8.48 -18.04 -9.20
N GLY A 84 -7.88 -18.08 -8.01
CA GLY A 84 -6.47 -17.71 -7.78
C GLY A 84 -6.23 -16.27 -7.32
N LYS A 85 -7.28 -15.48 -7.07
CA LYS A 85 -7.19 -14.08 -6.59
C LYS A 85 -6.20 -13.87 -5.46
N THR A 86 -6.40 -14.52 -4.32
CA THR A 86 -5.57 -14.32 -3.13
C THR A 86 -4.10 -14.68 -3.40
N THR A 87 -3.84 -15.75 -4.14
CA THR A 87 -2.48 -16.17 -4.51
C THR A 87 -1.77 -15.10 -5.33
N ILE A 88 -2.42 -14.59 -6.37
CA ILE A 88 -1.85 -13.55 -7.24
C ILE A 88 -1.73 -12.23 -6.48
N ALA A 89 -2.77 -11.83 -5.73
CA ALA A 89 -2.79 -10.59 -4.96
C ALA A 89 -1.69 -10.54 -3.89
N ASN A 90 -1.43 -11.65 -3.19
CA ASN A 90 -0.36 -11.71 -2.20
C ASN A 90 1.02 -11.53 -2.85
N ARG A 91 1.31 -12.25 -3.95
CA ARG A 91 2.56 -12.10 -4.68
C ARG A 91 2.72 -10.70 -5.29
N VAL A 92 1.65 -10.11 -5.81
CA VAL A 92 1.66 -8.71 -6.28
C VAL A 92 1.95 -7.75 -5.14
N TYR A 93 1.33 -7.94 -3.97
CA TYR A 93 1.57 -7.14 -2.78
C TYR A 93 3.05 -7.22 -2.36
N GLU A 94 3.61 -8.42 -2.23
CA GLU A 94 5.02 -8.64 -1.90
C GLU A 94 5.97 -7.93 -2.88
N GLU A 95 5.69 -7.95 -4.18
CA GLU A 95 6.50 -7.27 -5.19
C GLU A 95 6.38 -5.74 -5.16
N LEU A 96 5.21 -5.21 -4.79
CA LEU A 96 4.97 -3.77 -4.69
C LEU A 96 5.50 -3.20 -3.36
N GLU A 97 5.47 -3.97 -2.28
CA GLU A 97 6.01 -3.59 -0.97
C GLU A 97 7.52 -3.30 -1.05
N LYS A 98 8.25 -4.05 -1.90
CA LYS A 98 9.68 -3.80 -2.21
C LYS A 98 9.97 -2.41 -2.78
N LEU A 99 8.97 -1.68 -3.25
CA LEU A 99 9.11 -0.32 -3.78
C LEU A 99 9.08 0.76 -2.69
N ASP A 100 8.97 0.35 -1.43
CA ASP A 100 9.01 1.23 -0.25
C ASP A 100 7.87 2.27 -0.18
N ILE A 101 6.80 2.05 -0.97
CA ILE A 101 5.59 2.88 -1.01
C ILE A 101 4.60 2.45 0.09
N PRO A 102 3.81 3.37 0.68
CA PRO A 102 2.74 2.99 1.60
C PRO A 102 1.65 2.19 0.86
N ILE A 103 1.52 0.91 1.19
CA ILE A 103 0.56 -0.01 0.58
C ILE A 103 0.07 -1.03 1.60
N GLU A 104 -1.20 -1.44 1.52
CA GLU A 104 -1.81 -2.39 2.45
C GLU A 104 -2.55 -3.51 1.72
N ARG A 105 -2.53 -4.70 2.31
CA ARG A 105 -3.21 -5.89 1.79
C ARG A 105 -4.57 -6.07 2.47
N LEU A 106 -5.64 -6.14 1.67
CA LEU A 106 -7.02 -6.33 2.17
C LEU A 106 -7.63 -7.61 1.58
N ASP A 107 -7.61 -8.73 2.31
CA ASP A 107 -8.29 -9.97 1.90
C ASP A 107 -9.61 -10.16 2.64
N SER A 108 -10.56 -10.79 1.95
CA SER A 108 -11.82 -11.21 2.54
C SER A 108 -11.67 -12.06 3.81
N LYS A 109 -10.63 -12.89 3.92
CA LYS A 109 -10.40 -13.75 5.10
C LYS A 109 -10.06 -12.91 6.33
N ASP A 110 -9.18 -11.93 6.17
CA ASP A 110 -8.67 -11.15 7.30
C ASP A 110 -9.71 -10.13 7.81
N ILE A 111 -10.54 -9.62 6.89
CA ILE A 111 -11.48 -8.54 7.21
C ILE A 111 -12.85 -9.06 7.65
N ARG A 112 -13.24 -10.28 7.25
CA ARG A 112 -14.56 -10.83 7.61
C ARG A 112 -14.73 -11.00 9.11
N ASP A 113 -13.67 -11.35 9.83
CA ASP A 113 -13.76 -11.56 11.28
C ASP A 113 -13.78 -10.24 12.08
N VAL A 114 -13.36 -9.14 11.45
CA VAL A 114 -13.23 -7.82 12.09
C VAL A 114 -14.45 -6.94 11.87
N ILE A 115 -15.23 -7.19 10.81
CA ILE A 115 -16.45 -6.44 10.51
C ILE A 115 -17.67 -7.24 11.00
N PRO A 116 -18.50 -6.70 11.90
CA PRO A 116 -19.73 -7.39 12.34
C PRO A 116 -20.81 -7.39 11.26
N ASP A 117 -21.84 -8.23 11.43
CA ASP A 117 -23.03 -8.31 10.57
C ASP A 117 -22.74 -8.60 9.10
N ILE A 118 -21.89 -9.60 8.84
CA ILE A 118 -21.60 -10.07 7.49
C ILE A 118 -22.45 -11.31 7.21
N GLY A 119 -23.53 -11.12 6.47
CA GLY A 119 -24.25 -12.24 5.86
C GLY A 119 -23.77 -12.58 4.45
N TYR A 120 -24.44 -13.54 3.84
CA TYR A 120 -24.15 -14.02 2.49
C TYR A 120 -25.20 -13.62 1.46
N THR A 121 -26.26 -12.92 1.89
CA THR A 121 -27.28 -12.35 0.98
C THR A 121 -26.67 -11.29 0.07
N ARG A 122 -27.39 -10.94 -1.00
CA ARG A 122 -26.95 -9.91 -1.94
C ARG A 122 -26.78 -8.56 -1.23
N GLU A 123 -27.73 -8.20 -0.38
CA GLU A 123 -27.74 -6.97 0.40
C GLU A 123 -26.56 -6.91 1.38
N ASP A 124 -26.27 -8.01 2.08
CA ASP A 124 -25.15 -8.08 3.02
C ASP A 124 -23.80 -7.97 2.31
N ARG A 125 -23.66 -8.63 1.17
CA ARG A 125 -22.45 -8.53 0.33
C ARG A 125 -22.26 -7.11 -0.20
N ASN A 126 -23.34 -6.48 -0.69
CA ASN A 126 -23.30 -5.09 -1.13
C ASN A 126 -22.90 -4.13 0.01
N ARG A 127 -23.49 -4.30 1.20
CA ARG A 127 -23.15 -3.51 2.39
C ARG A 127 -21.70 -3.71 2.82
N HIS A 128 -21.23 -4.96 2.82
CA HIS A 128 -19.84 -5.29 3.12
C HIS A 128 -18.89 -4.62 2.12
N MET A 129 -19.15 -4.72 0.81
CA MET A 129 -18.34 -4.04 -0.22
C MET A 129 -18.31 -2.52 -0.06
N HIS A 130 -19.42 -1.89 0.33
CA HIS A 130 -19.44 -0.45 0.65
C HIS A 130 -18.54 -0.12 1.85
N ARG A 131 -18.60 -0.90 2.93
CA ARG A 131 -17.72 -0.72 4.10
C ARG A 131 -16.24 -0.85 3.73
N ILE A 132 -15.90 -1.83 2.89
CA ILE A 132 -14.54 -1.98 2.35
C ILE A 132 -14.14 -0.77 1.51
N GLY A 133 -15.03 -0.27 0.65
CA GLY A 133 -14.80 0.96 -0.12
C GLY A 133 -14.48 2.16 0.78
N HIS A 134 -15.20 2.33 1.89
CA HIS A 134 -14.95 3.39 2.87
C HIS A 134 -13.60 3.24 3.57
N LEU A 135 -13.21 2.01 3.91
CA LEU A 135 -11.89 1.72 4.47
C LEU A 135 -10.79 2.12 3.47
N ILE A 136 -10.89 1.69 2.21
CA ILE A 136 -9.95 2.04 1.15
C ILE A 136 -9.87 3.56 0.97
N LYS A 137 -11.01 4.24 0.87
CA LYS A 137 -11.06 5.72 0.77
C LYS A 137 -10.33 6.39 1.95
N THR A 138 -10.45 5.84 3.16
CA THR A 138 -9.79 6.36 4.36
C THR A 138 -8.28 6.12 4.32
N LEU A 139 -7.84 4.95 3.87
CA LEU A 139 -6.43 4.65 3.63
C LEU A 139 -5.82 5.59 2.57
N GLN A 140 -6.54 5.81 1.46
CA GLN A 140 -6.11 6.73 0.41
C GLN A 140 -5.98 8.18 0.88
N LYS A 141 -6.84 8.66 1.79
CA LYS A 141 -6.66 9.99 2.43
C LYS A 141 -5.31 10.12 3.14
N ASN A 142 -4.77 8.99 3.64
CA ASN A 142 -3.46 8.90 4.28
C ASN A 142 -2.33 8.52 3.31
N SER A 143 -2.59 8.55 1.99
CA SER A 143 -1.63 8.20 0.92
C SER A 143 -1.22 6.72 0.90
N VAL A 144 -2.06 5.86 1.48
CA VAL A 144 -1.86 4.41 1.48
C VAL A 144 -2.60 3.82 0.29
N SER A 145 -1.86 3.12 -0.57
CA SER A 145 -2.44 2.33 -1.67
C SER A 145 -2.94 0.98 -1.15
N THR A 146 -3.78 0.29 -1.89
CA THR A 146 -4.36 -0.99 -1.44
C THR A 146 -4.28 -2.07 -2.49
N VAL A 147 -4.03 -3.30 -2.04
CA VAL A 147 -4.19 -4.55 -2.79
C VAL A 147 -5.35 -5.32 -2.16
N ALA A 148 -6.53 -5.17 -2.75
CA ALA A 148 -7.77 -5.70 -2.22
C ALA A 148 -8.24 -6.92 -3.04
N SER A 149 -8.62 -8.02 -2.39
CA SER A 149 -9.11 -9.21 -3.09
C SER A 149 -10.39 -9.76 -2.48
N PHE A 150 -11.46 -9.65 -3.27
CA PHE A 150 -12.81 -10.05 -2.87
C PHE A 150 -13.50 -10.74 -4.05
N VAL A 151 -14.43 -11.66 -3.78
CA VAL A 151 -15.25 -12.23 -4.86
C VAL A 151 -16.00 -11.12 -5.60
N SER A 152 -16.59 -10.18 -4.85
CA SER A 152 -17.30 -8.99 -5.37
C SER A 152 -18.17 -9.33 -6.60
N PRO A 153 -19.15 -10.25 -6.47
CA PRO A 153 -19.83 -10.86 -7.61
C PRO A 153 -20.71 -9.90 -8.40
N TYR A 154 -21.26 -8.87 -7.75
CA TYR A 154 -22.21 -7.94 -8.35
C TYR A 154 -21.52 -6.72 -8.95
N LYS A 155 -21.90 -6.36 -10.17
CA LYS A 155 -21.47 -5.16 -10.91
C LYS A 155 -21.76 -3.89 -10.14
N GLU A 156 -22.91 -3.82 -9.47
CA GLU A 156 -23.31 -2.69 -8.62
C GLU A 156 -22.25 -2.40 -7.54
N SER A 157 -21.83 -3.41 -6.79
CA SER A 157 -20.83 -3.25 -5.73
C SER A 157 -19.48 -2.75 -6.27
N ARG A 158 -19.04 -3.28 -7.42
CA ARG A 158 -17.79 -2.87 -8.06
C ARG A 158 -17.87 -1.46 -8.62
N LYS A 159 -19.04 -1.07 -9.17
CA LYS A 159 -19.30 0.30 -9.63
C LYS A 159 -19.24 1.28 -8.46
N ALA A 160 -19.92 0.98 -7.35
CA ALA A 160 -19.91 1.82 -6.16
C ALA A 160 -18.48 2.02 -5.61
N ILE A 161 -17.66 0.96 -5.56
CA ILE A 161 -16.25 1.08 -5.16
C ILE A 161 -15.47 1.97 -6.13
N ARG A 162 -15.62 1.77 -7.45
CA ARG A 162 -14.94 2.58 -8.47
C ARG A 162 -15.29 4.07 -8.36
N GLU A 163 -16.53 4.40 -8.03
CA GLU A 163 -16.98 5.79 -7.81
C GLU A 163 -16.51 6.36 -6.47
N MET A 164 -16.32 5.50 -5.46
CA MET A 164 -15.94 5.91 -4.10
C MET A 164 -14.44 6.17 -3.92
N VAL A 165 -13.58 5.41 -4.60
CA VAL A 165 -12.13 5.41 -4.39
C VAL A 165 -11.38 6.03 -5.58
N GLN A 166 -10.18 6.54 -5.32
CA GLN A 166 -9.33 7.15 -6.35
C GLN A 166 -8.48 6.07 -7.04
N ASN A 167 -8.16 6.28 -8.32
CA ASN A 167 -7.23 5.42 -9.07
C ASN A 167 -7.56 3.92 -8.92
N ASN A 168 -8.85 3.56 -9.03
CA ASN A 168 -9.31 2.19 -8.90
C ASN A 168 -8.93 1.36 -10.15
N ILE A 169 -8.21 0.27 -9.93
CA ILE A 169 -7.72 -0.64 -10.97
C ILE A 169 -8.37 -1.99 -10.71
N VAL A 170 -9.38 -2.32 -11.50
CA VAL A 170 -10.06 -3.61 -11.43
C VAL A 170 -9.20 -4.65 -12.14
N VAL A 171 -8.73 -5.62 -11.36
CA VAL A 171 -8.03 -6.81 -11.85
C VAL A 171 -9.01 -7.97 -11.86
N TYR A 172 -9.49 -8.33 -13.05
CA TYR A 172 -10.37 -9.48 -13.20
C TYR A 172 -9.54 -10.75 -13.32
N VAL A 173 -9.66 -11.61 -12.31
CA VAL A 173 -9.04 -12.94 -12.28
C VAL A 173 -10.05 -13.94 -12.82
N LYS A 174 -9.98 -14.15 -14.13
CA LYS A 174 -10.83 -15.07 -14.87
C LYS A 174 -10.33 -16.50 -14.70
N ALA A 175 -11.29 -17.38 -14.44
CA ALA A 175 -11.11 -18.83 -14.43
C ALA A 175 -12.48 -19.44 -14.74
N ASP A 176 -12.49 -20.50 -15.53
CA ASP A 176 -13.72 -21.26 -15.75
C ASP A 176 -14.18 -21.94 -14.45
N ILE A 177 -15.50 -22.05 -14.26
CA ILE A 177 -16.06 -22.66 -13.05
C ILE A 177 -15.60 -24.11 -12.88
N GLU A 178 -15.46 -24.85 -13.98
CA GLU A 178 -14.98 -26.23 -13.96
C GLU A 178 -13.52 -26.31 -13.49
N THR A 179 -12.69 -25.34 -13.86
CA THR A 179 -11.34 -25.24 -13.30
C THR A 179 -11.39 -24.93 -11.81
N CYS A 180 -12.24 -24.00 -11.37
CA CYS A 180 -12.39 -23.68 -9.95
C CYS A 180 -12.87 -24.89 -9.11
N LYS A 181 -13.79 -25.70 -9.65
CA LYS A 181 -14.24 -26.96 -9.02
C LYS A 181 -13.11 -27.98 -8.93
N LYS A 182 -12.31 -28.15 -9.99
CA LYS A 182 -11.13 -29.04 -9.96
C LYS A 182 -10.09 -28.59 -8.91
N ARG A 183 -10.01 -27.29 -8.65
CA ARG A 183 -9.13 -26.69 -7.63
C ARG A 183 -9.72 -26.75 -6.21
N ASP A 184 -10.87 -27.39 -5.96
CA ASP A 184 -11.61 -27.31 -4.69
C ASP A 184 -10.97 -28.05 -3.50
N TYR A 185 -9.74 -27.67 -3.15
CA TYR A 185 -9.02 -28.18 -1.98
C TYR A 185 -9.71 -27.86 -0.64
N LYS A 186 -10.76 -27.03 -0.65
CA LYS A 186 -11.54 -26.66 0.54
C LYS A 186 -12.89 -27.37 0.63
N GLY A 187 -13.29 -28.10 -0.42
CA GLY A 187 -14.62 -28.70 -0.53
C GLY A 187 -15.78 -27.70 -0.53
N VAL A 188 -15.54 -26.42 -0.87
CA VAL A 188 -16.60 -25.38 -0.83
C VAL A 188 -17.54 -25.46 -2.03
N TYR A 189 -17.04 -25.87 -3.20
CA TYR A 189 -17.89 -26.12 -4.36
C TYR A 189 -18.70 -27.40 -4.17
N GLU A 190 -18.09 -28.44 -3.61
CA GLU A 190 -18.80 -29.69 -3.30
C GLU A 190 -19.97 -29.46 -2.33
N LYS A 191 -19.72 -28.74 -1.23
CA LYS A 191 -20.76 -28.37 -0.25
C LYS A 191 -21.87 -27.51 -0.88
N ALA A 192 -21.52 -26.56 -1.73
CA ALA A 192 -22.49 -25.74 -2.45
C ALA A 192 -23.37 -26.58 -3.41
N LEU A 193 -22.78 -27.54 -4.11
CA LEU A 193 -23.53 -28.45 -5.00
C LEU A 193 -24.48 -29.39 -4.24
N LYS A 194 -24.11 -29.77 -3.00
CA LYS A 194 -24.98 -30.54 -2.08
C LYS A 194 -26.08 -29.70 -1.42
N GLY A 195 -26.10 -28.38 -1.66
CA GLY A 195 -27.05 -27.46 -1.04
C GLY A 195 -26.71 -27.05 0.40
N GLU A 196 -25.53 -27.42 0.90
CA GLU A 196 -25.08 -27.09 2.27
C GLU A 196 -24.63 -25.62 2.40
N LEU A 197 -24.31 -24.97 1.28
CA LEU A 197 -23.94 -23.56 1.21
C LEU A 197 -24.91 -22.79 0.30
N GLU A 198 -25.75 -21.96 0.91
CA GLU A 198 -26.62 -21.05 0.19
C GLU A 198 -25.86 -19.83 -0.35
N ASN A 199 -26.35 -19.25 -1.45
CA ASN A 199 -25.82 -18.04 -2.07
C ASN A 199 -24.31 -18.13 -2.45
N PHE A 200 -23.82 -19.31 -2.78
CA PHE A 200 -22.47 -19.55 -3.25
C PHE A 200 -22.29 -19.14 -4.73
N THR A 201 -21.42 -18.15 -4.94
CA THR A 201 -21.16 -17.55 -6.25
C THR A 201 -20.66 -18.55 -7.28
N GLY A 202 -21.36 -18.61 -8.42
CA GLY A 202 -21.09 -19.51 -9.54
C GLY A 202 -21.90 -20.82 -9.46
N VAL A 203 -22.50 -21.17 -8.32
CA VAL A 203 -23.31 -22.39 -8.18
C VAL A 203 -24.79 -22.05 -8.04
N ASN A 204 -25.16 -21.39 -6.93
CA ASN A 204 -26.54 -20.99 -6.62
C ASN A 204 -26.68 -19.47 -6.36
N ASP A 205 -25.64 -18.69 -6.71
CA ASP A 205 -25.65 -17.22 -6.82
C ASP A 205 -24.84 -16.81 -8.07
N VAL A 206 -25.15 -15.65 -8.64
CA VAL A 206 -24.55 -15.17 -9.91
C VAL A 206 -23.15 -14.59 -9.68
N TYR A 207 -22.27 -14.76 -10.66
CA TYR A 207 -21.08 -13.93 -10.82
C TYR A 207 -21.24 -13.08 -12.07
N GLU A 208 -21.42 -11.78 -11.92
CA GLU A 208 -21.50 -10.87 -13.06
C GLU A 208 -20.06 -10.52 -13.47
N GLU A 209 -19.62 -10.95 -14.65
CA GLU A 209 -18.27 -10.62 -15.11
C GLU A 209 -18.07 -9.10 -15.29
N PRO A 210 -16.89 -8.55 -14.96
CA PRO A 210 -16.64 -7.13 -15.13
C PRO A 210 -16.48 -6.76 -16.61
N GLN A 211 -17.40 -5.95 -17.12
CA GLN A 211 -17.37 -5.45 -18.51
C GLN A 211 -16.18 -4.52 -18.80
N HIS A 212 -15.66 -3.85 -17.78
CA HIS A 212 -14.55 -2.90 -17.89
C HIS A 212 -13.53 -3.12 -16.78
N ALA A 213 -12.63 -4.09 -16.97
CA ALA A 213 -11.47 -4.29 -16.12
C ALA A 213 -10.23 -3.64 -16.76
N GLU A 214 -9.43 -2.92 -15.97
CA GLU A 214 -8.14 -2.37 -16.43
C GLU A 214 -7.13 -3.48 -16.73
N ILE A 215 -7.24 -4.61 -16.01
CA ILE A 215 -6.38 -5.79 -16.20
C ILE A 215 -7.26 -7.04 -16.15
N MET A 216 -7.13 -7.90 -17.16
CA MET A 216 -7.73 -9.24 -17.16
C MET A 216 -6.61 -10.28 -17.09
N ILE A 217 -6.75 -11.22 -16.17
CA ILE A 217 -5.82 -12.33 -15.95
C ILE A 217 -6.61 -13.63 -16.11
N ASP A 218 -6.35 -14.34 -17.19
CA ASP A 218 -6.89 -15.66 -17.46
C ASP A 218 -6.00 -16.73 -16.81
N THR A 219 -6.41 -17.24 -15.65
CA THR A 219 -5.63 -18.21 -14.86
C THR A 219 -5.73 -19.65 -15.37
N ASP A 220 -6.48 -19.87 -16.44
CA ASP A 220 -6.46 -21.14 -17.18
C ASP A 220 -5.28 -21.19 -18.16
N LYS A 221 -4.70 -20.03 -18.50
CA LYS A 221 -3.63 -19.88 -19.51
C LYS A 221 -2.34 -19.29 -18.95
N LEU A 222 -2.43 -18.40 -17.97
CA LEU A 222 -1.28 -17.71 -17.40
C LEU A 222 -0.83 -18.38 -16.10
N SER A 223 0.49 -18.46 -15.94
CA SER A 223 1.10 -18.77 -14.65
C SER A 223 0.91 -17.62 -13.66
N VAL A 224 1.08 -17.91 -12.35
CA VAL A 224 1.02 -16.88 -11.30
C VAL A 224 2.10 -15.84 -11.52
N GLU A 225 3.31 -16.26 -11.88
CA GLU A 225 4.47 -15.41 -12.11
C GLU A 225 4.24 -14.42 -13.27
N GLU A 226 3.65 -14.88 -14.38
CA GLU A 226 3.31 -14.02 -15.52
C GLU A 226 2.21 -13.01 -15.18
N ALA A 227 1.20 -13.44 -14.41
CA ALA A 227 0.13 -12.58 -13.93
C ALA A 227 0.69 -11.46 -13.03
N VAL A 228 1.53 -11.82 -12.06
CA VAL A 228 2.19 -10.88 -11.15
C VAL A 228 3.03 -9.88 -11.94
N LYS A 229 3.88 -10.36 -12.86
CA LYS A 229 4.73 -9.51 -13.69
C LYS A 229 3.91 -8.50 -14.50
N THR A 230 2.77 -8.93 -15.06
CA THR A 230 1.87 -8.07 -15.83
C THR A 230 1.28 -6.96 -14.97
N ILE A 231 0.73 -7.31 -13.80
CA ILE A 231 0.10 -6.35 -12.89
C ILE A 231 1.12 -5.36 -12.33
N VAL A 232 2.26 -5.85 -11.83
CA VAL A 232 3.33 -5.00 -11.27
C VAL A 232 3.87 -4.04 -12.32
N LYS A 233 4.08 -4.50 -13.55
CA LYS A 233 4.54 -3.64 -14.67
C LYS A 233 3.54 -2.51 -14.95
N PHE A 234 2.24 -2.81 -14.96
CA PHE A 234 1.18 -1.81 -15.15
C PHE A 234 1.22 -0.74 -14.05
N VAL A 235 1.29 -1.18 -12.79
CA VAL A 235 1.31 -0.29 -11.62
C VAL A 235 2.55 0.61 -11.64
N LYS A 236 3.73 0.03 -11.85
CA LYS A 236 4.99 0.78 -11.93
C LYS A 236 4.92 1.87 -12.99
N LYS A 237 4.53 1.51 -14.22
CA LYS A 237 4.42 2.46 -15.34
C LYS A 237 3.49 3.65 -15.05
N LYS A 238 2.38 3.41 -14.33
CA LYS A 238 1.32 4.42 -14.16
C LYS A 238 1.48 5.25 -12.89
N TYR A 239 1.93 4.66 -11.78
CA TYR A 239 1.90 5.30 -10.46
C TYR A 239 3.26 5.40 -9.76
N VAL A 240 4.26 4.61 -10.18
CA VAL A 240 5.61 4.60 -9.60
C VAL A 240 6.61 5.04 -10.66
N LYS A 241 6.62 6.35 -10.95
CA LYS A 241 7.57 6.99 -11.88
C LYS A 241 8.90 7.28 -11.19
#